data_AF-A0A367LHK3-F1
#
_entry.id   AF-A0A367LHK3-F1
#
_cell.length_a   1.000
_cell.length_b   1.000
_cell.length_c   1.000
_cell.angle_alpha   90.00
_cell.angle_beta   90.00
_cell.angle_gamma   90.00
#
_symmetry.space_group_name_H-M   'P 1'
#
loop_
_entity.id
_entity.type
_entity.pdbx_description
1 polymer ?
#
loop_
_entity_poly.entity_id
_entity_poly.type
_entity_poly.pdbx_seq_one_letter_code
_entity_poly.pdbx_strand_id
1 'polypeptide(L)'
;MVKLLSLAYTRPKHVDAPSSRDGSQEVVSIRSGTSGCSAGIPDSLAFDNIMNGGTCPPMTVRDFMNYLIYIEHSAENLQFWLWYKDYVQRFQAAETADMALAPIWTQDLEDDVVARIRKDQAEKMRPERQATAEMFKGTDFEKPAADQAGTNPFNTPPLSSHGAGDDQGSLYTAAASMPSGAPSSYTLRAKEAYASAGARQPFTIQPFREEMDRVMATYIIDGAPRQLNLASWELKAAVHALSHTTHPTALRSLFSTVDASLRRQAHPNFVRWSICNGNPARVFFARALGITLILGGILMGIIMTLSRVGRGYRALVALPLVLGISTLVAAYKGMCVVLHGMHHRHVRPWELFVQDDGEDLDRRSFDSFGSANSYEDQPWVVKYEKRNVVRKVFDREVWIQEPALRQIQDTIFIQAILASLLVGGVLTAIFVALPGGKLF
;
A
#
# COMPACT_ATOMS: atom_id res chain seq x y z
N MET A 1 -6.88 14.55 28.50
CA MET A 1 -6.88 13.23 29.17
C MET A 1 -6.52 12.19 28.11
N VAL A 2 -5.30 11.67 28.11
CA VAL A 2 -4.81 10.75 27.07
C VAL A 2 -5.47 9.39 27.30
N LYS A 3 -6.31 8.93 26.37
CA LYS A 3 -6.87 7.58 26.42
C LYS A 3 -5.72 6.60 26.16
N LEU A 4 -5.31 5.86 27.19
CA LEU A 4 -4.37 4.74 27.04
C LEU A 4 -4.99 3.68 26.12
N LEU A 5 -4.21 3.20 25.15
CA LEU A 5 -4.63 2.08 24.31
C LEU A 5 -4.82 0.81 25.17
N SER A 6 -5.85 0.03 24.84
CA SER A 6 -6.11 -1.23 25.52
C SER A 6 -4.96 -2.23 25.31
N LEU A 7 -4.61 -3.00 26.34
CA LEU A 7 -3.67 -4.11 26.22
C LEU A 7 -4.13 -5.20 25.22
N ALA A 8 -5.41 -5.22 24.86
CA ALA A 8 -5.95 -6.07 23.79
C ALA A 8 -5.73 -5.52 22.38
N TYR A 9 -5.01 -4.39 22.24
CA TYR A 9 -4.68 -3.80 20.96
C TYR A 9 -4.07 -4.82 20.00
N THR A 10 -4.58 -4.86 18.79
CA THR A 10 -4.07 -5.71 17.71
C THR A 10 -3.72 -4.81 16.54
N ARG A 11 -2.49 -4.94 16.04
CA ARG A 11 -2.01 -4.20 14.86
C ARG A 11 -2.93 -4.51 13.67
N PRO A 12 -3.29 -3.51 12.84
CA PRO A 12 -4.08 -3.74 11.63
C PRO A 12 -3.48 -4.87 10.78
N LYS A 13 -4.36 -5.73 10.24
CA LYS A 13 -3.96 -6.74 9.26
C LYS A 13 -3.60 -6.05 7.95
N HIS A 14 -2.70 -6.66 7.19
CA HIS A 14 -2.43 -6.18 5.84
C HIS A 14 -3.71 -6.39 5.02
N VAL A 15 -4.06 -5.38 4.23
CA VAL A 15 -5.17 -5.45 3.27
C VAL A 15 -4.52 -5.62 1.91
N ASP A 16 -4.68 -6.80 1.33
CA ASP A 16 -4.16 -7.08 -0.01
C ASP A 16 -4.93 -6.24 -1.04
N ALA A 17 -4.21 -5.81 -2.09
CA ALA A 17 -4.86 -5.18 -3.23
C ALA A 17 -5.82 -6.21 -3.87
N PRO A 18 -7.03 -5.81 -4.27
CA PRO A 18 -7.89 -6.71 -5.03
C PRO A 18 -7.13 -7.15 -6.27
N SER A 19 -7.02 -8.47 -6.48
CA SER A 19 -6.47 -9.03 -7.71
C SER A 19 -7.18 -8.36 -8.89
N SER A 20 -6.40 -7.86 -9.85
CA SER A 20 -6.86 -7.23 -11.09
C SER A 20 -8.20 -7.82 -11.51
N ARG A 21 -9.26 -7.01 -11.42
CA ARG A 21 -10.65 -7.40 -11.70
C ARG A 21 -10.76 -7.79 -13.17
N ASP A 22 -10.39 -9.02 -13.47
CA ASP A 22 -10.70 -9.64 -14.74
C ASP A 22 -12.23 -9.72 -14.85
N GLY A 23 -12.77 -9.45 -16.04
CA GLY A 23 -14.13 -8.96 -16.30
C GLY A 23 -15.30 -9.91 -16.00
N SER A 24 -15.19 -10.77 -14.99
CA SER A 24 -16.14 -11.84 -14.66
C SER A 24 -16.64 -11.84 -13.23
N GLN A 25 -16.15 -10.99 -12.32
CA GLN A 25 -16.72 -10.94 -10.97
C GLN A 25 -17.87 -9.95 -10.87
N GLU A 26 -19.06 -10.51 -10.65
CA GLU A 26 -20.25 -9.82 -10.15
C GLU A 26 -19.88 -8.78 -9.11
N VAL A 27 -20.59 -7.66 -9.16
CA VAL A 27 -20.59 -6.62 -8.14
C VAL A 27 -20.83 -7.30 -6.81
N VAL A 28 -19.76 -7.57 -6.07
CA VAL A 28 -19.85 -7.90 -4.65
C VAL A 28 -20.59 -6.71 -4.05
N SER A 29 -21.86 -6.96 -3.72
CA SER A 29 -22.73 -6.03 -3.03
C SER A 29 -21.89 -5.37 -1.94
N ILE A 30 -21.67 -4.07 -2.08
CA ILE A 30 -21.13 -3.24 -1.01
C ILE A 30 -22.24 -3.21 0.05
N ARG A 31 -22.40 -4.31 0.78
CA ARG A 31 -23.21 -4.35 1.98
C ARG A 31 -22.57 -3.35 2.91
N SER A 32 -23.32 -2.29 3.16
CA SER A 32 -23.14 -1.35 4.25
C SER A 32 -22.85 -2.14 5.53
N GLY A 33 -21.57 -2.22 5.88
CA GLY A 33 -21.05 -3.08 6.91
C GLY A 33 -19.90 -2.36 7.57
N THR A 34 -20.23 -1.65 8.65
CA THR A 34 -19.34 -0.90 9.55
C THR A 34 -18.56 0.25 8.93
N SER A 35 -18.90 1.46 9.37
CA SER A 35 -18.11 2.68 9.28
C SER A 35 -16.72 2.48 9.89
N GLY A 36 -15.80 1.92 9.11
CA GLY A 36 -14.51 2.52 8.78
C GLY A 36 -13.45 2.73 9.86
N CYS A 37 -13.63 2.33 11.12
CA CYS A 37 -12.47 2.13 11.99
C CYS A 37 -11.91 0.74 11.68
N SER A 38 -10.95 0.64 10.76
CA SER A 38 -10.15 -0.58 10.61
C SER A 38 -9.66 -1.00 11.99
N ALA A 39 -10.00 -2.21 12.43
CA ALA A 39 -9.71 -2.69 13.78
C ALA A 39 -8.24 -2.42 14.14
N GLY A 40 -8.01 -1.66 15.21
CA GLY A 40 -6.66 -1.32 15.67
C GLY A 40 -6.05 -0.03 15.12
N ILE A 41 -6.83 0.90 14.55
CA ILE A 41 -6.36 2.28 14.29
C ILE A 41 -7.06 3.24 15.26
N PRO A 42 -6.32 4.04 16.06
CA PRO A 42 -6.93 5.04 16.93
C PRO A 42 -7.46 6.23 16.12
N ASP A 43 -8.50 6.90 16.62
CA ASP A 43 -9.12 8.06 15.96
C ASP A 43 -8.11 9.16 15.63
N SER A 44 -7.09 9.36 16.47
CA SER A 44 -6.00 10.33 16.23
C SER A 44 -5.19 10.04 14.95
N LEU A 45 -5.17 8.79 14.49
CA LEU A 45 -4.52 8.37 13.24
C LEU A 45 -5.55 8.05 12.14
N ALA A 46 -6.81 8.48 12.30
CA ALA A 46 -7.82 8.35 11.26
C ALA A 46 -7.38 9.05 9.97
N PHE A 47 -7.84 8.53 8.83
CA PHE A 47 -7.49 9.07 7.52
C PHE A 47 -7.72 10.58 7.43
N ASP A 48 -8.89 11.06 7.85
CA ASP A 48 -9.24 12.48 7.79
C ASP A 48 -8.33 13.34 8.68
N ASN A 49 -7.86 12.83 9.83
CA ASN A 49 -6.93 13.56 10.68
C ASN A 49 -5.55 13.70 10.03
N ILE A 50 -5.07 12.66 9.34
CA ILE A 50 -3.84 12.73 8.55
C ILE A 50 -4.02 13.75 7.43
N MET A 51 -5.09 13.64 6.64
CA MET A 51 -5.35 14.51 5.48
C MET A 51 -5.52 15.99 5.86
N ASN A 52 -6.08 16.28 7.04
CA ASN A 52 -6.23 17.64 7.55
C ASN A 52 -4.96 18.19 8.25
N GLY A 53 -3.84 17.46 8.23
CA GLY A 53 -2.59 17.89 8.87
C GLY A 53 -2.62 17.86 10.40
N GLY A 54 -3.51 17.07 11.00
CA GLY A 54 -3.67 16.94 12.45
C GLY A 54 -2.64 16.01 13.12
N THR A 55 -1.71 15.44 12.36
CA THR A 55 -0.72 14.45 12.81
C THR A 55 0.71 14.97 12.64
N CYS A 56 1.65 14.39 13.40
CA CYS A 56 3.07 14.71 13.33
C CYS A 56 3.87 13.61 12.61
N PRO A 57 5.11 13.87 12.17
CA PRO A 57 5.98 12.84 11.59
C PRO A 57 6.15 11.62 12.51
N PRO A 58 6.12 10.38 11.97
CA PRO A 58 6.07 10.00 10.55
C PRO A 58 4.65 9.71 10.01
N MET A 59 3.63 10.40 10.52
CA MET A 59 2.22 10.16 10.17
C MET A 59 1.59 11.33 9.41
N THR A 60 2.37 12.20 8.78
CA THR A 60 1.85 13.36 8.01
C THR A 60 1.33 12.94 6.64
N VAL A 61 0.59 13.84 5.95
CA VAL A 61 0.18 13.64 4.54
C VAL A 61 1.38 13.37 3.64
N ARG A 62 2.50 14.06 3.88
CA ARG A 62 3.75 13.83 3.15
C ARG A 62 4.31 12.44 3.40
N ASP A 63 4.29 11.98 4.64
CA ASP A 63 4.74 10.62 4.96
C ASP A 63 3.85 9.56 4.29
N PHE A 64 2.54 9.83 4.20
CA PHE A 64 1.60 8.96 3.49
C PHE A 64 1.85 8.97 1.98
N MET A 65 2.06 10.14 1.36
CA MET A 65 2.43 10.23 -0.05
C MET A 65 3.73 9.48 -0.35
N ASN A 66 4.76 9.67 0.48
CA ASN A 66 6.03 8.95 0.33
C ASN A 66 5.85 7.43 0.47
N TYR A 67 4.98 6.98 1.38
CA TYR A 67 4.63 5.57 1.47
C TYR A 67 3.98 5.05 0.19
N LEU A 68 3.03 5.80 -0.39
CA LEU A 68 2.37 5.42 -1.64
C LEU A 68 3.33 5.41 -2.84
N ILE A 69 4.35 6.28 -2.86
CA ILE A 69 5.35 6.30 -3.94
C ILE A 69 6.34 5.15 -3.80
N TYR A 70 6.94 5.01 -2.61
CA TYR A 70 8.13 4.16 -2.43
C TYR A 70 7.83 2.74 -1.93
N ILE A 71 6.62 2.47 -1.45
CA ILE A 71 6.26 1.19 -0.82
C ILE A 71 5.03 0.56 -1.47
N GLU A 72 3.90 1.28 -1.55
CA GLU A 72 2.65 0.72 -2.09
C GLU A 72 2.50 0.91 -3.61
N HIS A 73 3.30 1.80 -4.22
CA HIS A 73 3.28 2.11 -5.66
C HIS A 73 1.90 2.50 -6.19
N SER A 74 1.17 3.32 -5.44
CA SER A 74 -0.20 3.76 -5.79
C SER A 74 -0.47 5.22 -5.47
N ALA A 75 0.55 6.06 -5.65
CA ALA A 75 0.50 7.49 -5.34
C ALA A 75 -0.50 8.28 -6.21
N GLU A 76 -0.80 7.78 -7.40
CA GLU A 76 -1.79 8.35 -8.32
C GLU A 76 -3.19 8.46 -7.69
N ASN A 77 -3.55 7.53 -6.79
CA ASN A 77 -4.83 7.57 -6.08
C ASN A 77 -4.92 8.80 -5.18
N LEU A 78 -3.87 9.10 -4.41
CA LEU A 78 -3.86 10.26 -3.52
C LEU A 78 -3.75 11.57 -4.28
N GLN A 79 -2.95 11.61 -5.35
CA GLN A 79 -2.83 12.78 -6.22
C GLN A 79 -4.18 13.11 -6.88
N PHE A 80 -4.87 12.11 -7.44
CA PHE A 80 -6.21 12.29 -8.01
C PHE A 80 -7.23 12.71 -6.94
N TRP A 81 -7.18 12.13 -5.74
CA TRP A 81 -8.08 12.48 -4.64
C TRP A 81 -7.92 13.94 -4.22
N LEU A 82 -6.67 14.41 -4.07
CA LEU A 82 -6.34 15.80 -3.72
C LEU A 82 -6.80 16.75 -4.83
N TRP A 83 -6.49 16.42 -6.09
CA TRP A 83 -6.95 17.18 -7.25
C TRP A 83 -8.47 17.29 -7.29
N TYR A 84 -9.20 16.18 -7.12
CA TYR A 84 -10.67 16.19 -7.19
C TYR A 84 -11.28 17.06 -6.08
N LYS A 85 -10.73 17.01 -4.87
CA LYS A 85 -11.17 17.83 -3.73
C LYS A 85 -11.00 19.32 -4.03
N ASP A 86 -9.84 19.71 -4.55
CA ASP A 86 -9.56 21.08 -4.98
C ASP A 86 -10.44 21.51 -6.17
N TYR A 87 -10.61 20.63 -7.16
CA TYR A 87 -11.46 20.85 -8.32
C TYR A 87 -12.92 21.13 -7.94
N VAL A 88 -13.49 20.34 -7.03
CA VAL A 88 -14.86 20.56 -6.52
C VAL A 88 -14.98 21.93 -5.87
N GLN A 89 -14.00 22.34 -5.05
CA GLN A 89 -14.01 23.65 -4.39
C GLN A 89 -13.93 24.79 -5.41
N ARG A 90 -13.00 24.70 -6.37
CA ARG A 90 -12.86 25.71 -7.44
C ARG A 90 -14.08 25.79 -8.34
N PHE A 91 -14.68 24.65 -8.69
CA PHE A 91 -15.89 24.60 -9.49
C PHE A 91 -17.08 25.22 -8.75
N GLN A 92 -17.23 24.99 -7.44
CA GLN A 92 -18.27 25.61 -6.63
C GLN A 92 -18.08 27.11 -6.43
N ALA A 93 -16.82 27.58 -6.36
CA ALA A 93 -16.49 28.98 -6.19
C ALA A 93 -16.53 29.79 -7.50
N ALA A 94 -16.62 29.12 -8.67
CA ALA A 94 -16.67 29.79 -9.96
C ALA A 94 -18.07 30.34 -10.26
N GLU A 95 -18.18 31.65 -10.47
CA GLU A 95 -19.43 32.36 -10.80
C GLU A 95 -19.54 32.73 -12.29
N THR A 96 -18.85 31.99 -13.17
CA THR A 96 -18.80 32.33 -14.60
C THR A 96 -20.06 31.88 -15.34
N ALA A 97 -20.46 32.63 -16.38
CA ALA A 97 -21.70 32.36 -17.12
C ALA A 97 -21.68 31.03 -17.91
N ASP A 98 -20.49 30.53 -18.21
CA ASP A 98 -20.26 29.23 -18.87
C ASP A 98 -20.52 28.03 -17.95
N MET A 99 -20.67 28.23 -16.63
CA MET A 99 -21.00 27.16 -15.68
C MET A 99 -22.31 26.44 -16.02
N ALA A 100 -23.28 27.16 -16.61
CA ALA A 100 -24.52 26.57 -17.10
C ALA A 100 -24.31 25.54 -18.24
N LEU A 101 -23.16 25.56 -18.92
CA LEU A 101 -22.81 24.63 -19.99
C LEU A 101 -22.27 23.30 -19.47
N ALA A 102 -22.01 23.17 -18.16
CA ALA A 102 -21.58 21.95 -17.50
C ALA A 102 -22.72 21.37 -16.63
N PRO A 103 -23.72 20.70 -17.25
CA PRO A 103 -24.86 20.16 -16.52
C PRO A 103 -24.44 19.04 -15.56
N ILE A 104 -25.23 18.84 -14.51
CA ILE A 104 -25.02 17.78 -13.53
C ILE A 104 -25.13 16.41 -14.21
N TRP A 105 -24.12 15.57 -14.00
CA TRP A 105 -24.17 14.14 -14.33
C TRP A 105 -25.02 13.39 -13.29
N THR A 106 -26.26 13.04 -13.65
CA THR A 106 -27.21 12.37 -12.75
C THR A 106 -26.93 10.87 -12.62
N GLN A 107 -27.44 10.24 -11.56
CA GLN A 107 -27.27 8.81 -11.32
C GLN A 107 -27.89 7.97 -12.44
N ASP A 108 -29.08 8.36 -12.92
CA ASP A 108 -29.77 7.62 -13.99
C ASP A 108 -28.94 7.59 -15.29
N LEU A 109 -28.31 8.72 -15.64
CA LEU A 109 -27.41 8.80 -16.81
C LEU A 109 -26.18 7.90 -16.62
N GLU A 110 -25.64 7.87 -15.42
CA GLU A 110 -24.51 7.01 -15.08
C GLU A 110 -24.88 5.52 -15.21
N ASP A 111 -26.00 5.11 -14.62
CA ASP A 111 -26.46 3.73 -14.62
C ASP A 111 -26.78 3.25 -16.05
N ASP A 112 -27.39 4.11 -16.87
CA ASP A 112 -27.65 3.85 -18.29
C ASP A 112 -26.37 3.66 -19.12
N VAL A 113 -25.32 4.44 -18.84
CA VAL A 113 -24.03 4.32 -19.52
C VAL A 113 -23.31 3.05 -19.06
N VAL A 114 -23.28 2.78 -17.75
CA VAL A 114 -22.66 1.58 -17.19
C VAL A 114 -23.34 0.32 -17.70
N ALA A 115 -24.67 0.30 -17.77
CA ALA A 115 -25.43 -0.81 -18.32
C ALA A 115 -25.08 -1.09 -19.79
N ARG A 116 -24.95 -0.03 -20.61
CA ARG A 116 -24.51 -0.14 -22.01
C ARG A 116 -23.09 -0.70 -22.12
N ILE A 117 -22.13 -0.14 -21.38
CA ILE A 117 -20.73 -0.60 -21.39
C ILE A 117 -20.63 -2.07 -20.98
N ARG A 118 -21.33 -2.47 -19.91
CA ARG A 118 -21.32 -3.86 -19.44
C ARG A 118 -21.95 -4.82 -20.43
N LYS A 119 -23.05 -4.41 -21.07
CA LYS A 119 -23.68 -5.19 -22.14
C LYS A 119 -22.72 -5.38 -23.31
N ASP A 120 -22.08 -4.32 -23.78
CA ASP A 120 -21.13 -4.37 -24.88
C ASP A 120 -19.90 -5.24 -24.54
N GLN A 121 -19.40 -5.18 -23.30
CA GLN A 121 -18.34 -6.06 -22.82
C GLN A 121 -18.77 -7.53 -22.78
N ALA A 122 -19.98 -7.81 -22.30
CA ALA A 122 -20.53 -9.16 -22.25
C ALA A 122 -20.72 -9.75 -23.67
N GLU A 123 -21.20 -8.94 -24.62
CA GLU A 123 -21.34 -9.32 -26.02
C GLU A 123 -19.98 -9.58 -26.68
N LYS A 124 -18.96 -8.75 -26.42
CA LYS A 124 -17.59 -8.96 -26.93
C LYS A 124 -16.93 -10.22 -26.38
N MET A 125 -17.16 -10.56 -25.10
CA MET A 125 -16.64 -11.79 -24.50
C MET A 125 -17.40 -13.05 -24.91
N ARG A 126 -18.62 -12.94 -25.48
CA ARG A 126 -19.46 -14.10 -25.80
C ARG A 126 -18.80 -15.06 -26.81
N PRO A 127 -18.22 -14.61 -27.94
CA PRO A 127 -17.56 -15.50 -28.90
C PRO A 127 -16.33 -16.19 -28.30
N GLU A 128 -15.55 -15.48 -27.50
CA GLU A 128 -14.36 -16.02 -26.84
C GLU A 128 -14.72 -17.09 -25.80
N ARG A 129 -15.77 -16.85 -24.99
CA ARG A 129 -16.31 -17.86 -24.07
C ARG A 129 -16.86 -19.09 -24.81
N GLN A 130 -17.48 -18.88 -25.96
CA GLN A 130 -17.99 -19.97 -26.80
C GLN A 130 -16.83 -20.78 -27.39
N ALA A 131 -15.81 -20.12 -27.96
CA ALA A 131 -14.63 -20.78 -28.52
C ALA A 131 -13.80 -21.51 -27.46
N THR A 132 -13.61 -20.93 -26.28
CA THR A 132 -12.94 -21.60 -25.15
C THR A 132 -13.75 -22.78 -24.65
N ALA A 133 -15.07 -22.64 -24.46
CA ALA A 133 -15.94 -23.76 -24.09
C ALA A 133 -15.92 -24.89 -25.14
N GLU A 134 -15.85 -24.56 -26.43
CA GLU A 134 -15.68 -25.54 -27.51
C GLU A 134 -14.31 -26.20 -27.48
N MET A 135 -13.24 -25.48 -27.14
CA MET A 135 -11.88 -26.00 -27.01
C MET A 135 -11.71 -26.97 -25.82
N PHE A 136 -12.47 -26.78 -24.74
CA PHE A 136 -12.45 -27.67 -23.57
C PHE A 136 -13.49 -28.79 -23.63
N LYS A 137 -14.34 -28.82 -24.66
CA LYS A 137 -15.34 -29.87 -24.86
C LYS A 137 -14.65 -31.22 -25.10
N GLY A 138 -14.92 -32.20 -24.24
CA GLY A 138 -14.30 -33.53 -24.24
C GLY A 138 -13.03 -33.66 -23.40
N THR A 139 -12.60 -32.61 -22.71
CA THR A 139 -11.46 -32.65 -21.76
C THR A 139 -11.96 -32.87 -20.32
N ASP A 140 -11.09 -33.37 -19.42
CA ASP A 140 -11.43 -33.53 -18.00
C ASP A 140 -11.81 -32.20 -17.30
N PHE A 141 -11.56 -31.06 -17.94
CA PHE A 141 -12.00 -29.73 -17.49
C PHE A 141 -13.48 -29.41 -17.80
N GLU A 142 -14.19 -30.26 -18.54
CA GLU A 142 -15.63 -30.11 -18.84
C GLU A 142 -16.50 -30.51 -17.63
N LYS A 143 -16.01 -31.36 -16.74
CA LYS A 143 -16.75 -31.79 -15.54
C LYS A 143 -16.51 -30.80 -14.38
N PRO A 144 -17.56 -30.34 -13.67
CA PRO A 144 -17.35 -29.63 -12.42
C PRO A 144 -16.62 -30.57 -11.45
N ALA A 145 -15.48 -30.10 -10.93
CA ALA A 145 -14.59 -30.90 -10.09
C ALA A 145 -15.37 -31.53 -8.92
N ALA A 146 -15.50 -32.86 -8.94
CA ALA A 146 -15.85 -33.60 -7.75
C ALA A 146 -14.60 -33.62 -6.86
N ASP A 147 -14.78 -33.25 -5.58
CA ASP A 147 -13.77 -33.31 -4.54
C ASP A 147 -13.01 -34.65 -4.56
N GLN A 148 -11.76 -34.63 -5.01
CA GLN A 148 -10.81 -35.70 -4.70
C GLN A 148 -9.53 -35.08 -4.12
N ALA A 149 -9.46 -35.23 -2.80
CA ALA A 149 -8.25 -35.07 -2.03
C ALA A 149 -7.17 -36.03 -2.52
N GLY A 150 -5.95 -35.49 -2.69
CA GLY A 150 -4.73 -36.23 -2.46
C GLY A 150 -3.97 -36.73 -3.69
N THR A 151 -3.27 -35.84 -4.39
CA THR A 151 -1.88 -36.11 -4.85
C THR A 151 -1.15 -34.78 -5.15
N ASN A 152 0.09 -34.64 -4.70
CA ASN A 152 0.88 -33.39 -4.70
C ASN A 152 1.06 -32.75 -6.10
N PRO A 153 0.77 -31.43 -6.28
CA PRO A 153 0.95 -30.72 -7.55
C PRO A 153 2.29 -29.98 -7.70
N PHE A 154 3.20 -30.09 -6.73
CA PHE A 154 4.53 -29.45 -6.80
C PHE A 154 5.52 -30.30 -7.60
N ASN A 155 5.46 -30.19 -8.93
CA ASN A 155 6.60 -30.42 -9.82
C ASN A 155 6.46 -29.48 -11.02
N THR A 156 7.11 -28.33 -10.94
CA THR A 156 7.29 -27.41 -12.07
C THR A 156 8.50 -27.90 -12.88
N PRO A 157 8.37 -28.29 -14.16
CA PRO A 157 9.52 -28.53 -15.02
C PRO A 157 10.24 -27.20 -15.35
N PRO A 158 11.55 -27.21 -15.61
CA PRO A 158 12.32 -25.98 -15.84
C PRO A 158 11.98 -25.36 -17.21
N LEU A 159 11.95 -24.02 -17.26
CA LEU A 159 11.96 -23.29 -18.53
C LEU A 159 13.38 -23.31 -19.11
N SER A 160 13.51 -23.78 -20.36
CA SER A 160 14.66 -23.50 -21.21
C SER A 160 14.26 -22.87 -22.56
N SER A 161 14.92 -21.74 -22.83
CA SER A 161 15.32 -21.09 -24.09
C SER A 161 14.78 -21.55 -25.44
N HIS A 162 14.10 -20.66 -26.17
CA HIS A 162 14.64 -19.94 -27.34
C HIS A 162 13.53 -19.18 -28.08
N GLY A 163 13.82 -17.94 -28.49
CA GLY A 163 12.95 -17.13 -29.34
C GLY A 163 13.51 -15.72 -29.49
N ALA A 164 14.53 -15.58 -30.32
CA ALA A 164 15.05 -14.28 -30.76
C ALA A 164 14.01 -13.56 -31.62
N GLY A 165 13.83 -12.25 -31.43
CA GLY A 165 12.94 -11.44 -32.24
C GLY A 165 12.85 -9.98 -31.77
N ASP A 166 13.80 -9.17 -32.24
CA ASP A 166 13.74 -7.72 -32.48
C ASP A 166 13.24 -6.76 -31.38
N ASP A 167 14.22 -6.12 -30.74
CA ASP A 167 14.08 -4.86 -30.02
C ASP A 167 13.93 -3.68 -31.00
N GLN A 168 12.77 -3.02 -30.98
CA GLN A 168 12.62 -1.69 -31.56
C GLN A 168 12.26 -0.68 -30.45
N GLY A 169 13.31 -0.12 -29.85
CA GLY A 169 13.20 0.98 -28.89
C GLY A 169 12.68 2.24 -29.56
N SER A 170 11.51 2.72 -29.15
CA SER A 170 11.01 4.03 -29.53
C SER A 170 11.45 5.08 -28.52
N LEU A 171 12.55 5.76 -28.85
CA LEU A 171 13.03 6.95 -28.15
C LEU A 171 12.23 8.16 -28.65
N TYR A 172 11.30 8.66 -27.82
CA TYR A 172 10.73 9.99 -28.04
C TYR A 172 11.48 11.02 -27.19
N THR A 173 12.46 11.65 -27.82
CA THR A 173 13.12 12.88 -27.35
C THR A 173 12.16 14.06 -27.52
N ALA A 174 11.75 14.69 -26.43
CA ALA A 174 11.01 15.94 -26.46
C ALA A 174 11.98 17.10 -26.76
N ALA A 175 11.79 17.77 -27.89
CA ALA A 175 12.41 19.05 -28.19
C ALA A 175 11.37 20.17 -28.03
N ALA A 176 11.68 21.14 -27.17
CA ALA A 176 10.91 22.36 -27.00
C ALA A 176 11.38 23.44 -27.98
N SER A 177 10.46 24.06 -28.74
CA SER A 177 10.40 25.50 -29.09
C SER A 177 9.34 25.83 -30.18
N MET A 178 8.17 26.37 -29.74
CA MET A 178 7.24 27.36 -30.36
C MET A 178 6.73 27.21 -31.83
N PRO A 179 5.61 27.85 -32.29
CA PRO A 179 4.58 28.64 -31.63
C PRO A 179 3.12 28.12 -31.79
N SER A 180 2.22 28.83 -31.10
CA SER A 180 0.76 28.69 -30.92
C SER A 180 -0.07 28.28 -32.16
N GLY A 181 -0.75 27.13 -32.09
CA GLY A 181 -1.76 26.70 -33.06
C GLY A 181 -2.03 25.18 -33.11
N ALA A 182 -1.10 24.35 -32.63
CA ALA A 182 -1.29 22.91 -32.53
C ALA A 182 -1.98 22.53 -31.20
N PRO A 183 -2.92 21.57 -31.20
CA PRO A 183 -3.46 21.05 -29.94
C PRO A 183 -2.31 20.48 -29.11
N SER A 184 -2.26 20.85 -27.84
CA SER A 184 -1.34 20.27 -26.86
C SER A 184 -1.42 18.74 -26.86
N SER A 185 -0.30 18.06 -26.55
CA SER A 185 -0.19 16.59 -26.58
C SER A 185 -1.31 15.88 -25.79
N TYR A 186 -1.77 16.47 -24.68
CA TYR A 186 -2.86 15.95 -23.87
C TYR A 186 -4.24 16.05 -24.56
N THR A 187 -4.50 17.11 -25.33
CA THR A 187 -5.77 17.28 -26.06
C THR A 187 -5.90 16.27 -27.18
N LEU A 188 -4.80 15.94 -27.85
CA LEU A 188 -4.78 14.91 -28.88
C LEU A 188 -5.05 13.52 -28.26
N ARG A 189 -4.38 13.21 -27.15
CA ARG A 189 -4.64 11.96 -26.39
C ARG A 189 -6.08 11.87 -25.89
N ALA A 190 -6.66 12.96 -25.38
CA ALA A 190 -8.05 12.98 -24.96
C ALA A 190 -9.00 12.70 -26.13
N LYS A 191 -8.77 13.30 -27.31
CA LYS A 191 -9.56 13.02 -28.52
C LYS A 191 -9.50 11.55 -28.94
N GLU A 192 -8.32 10.95 -28.89
CA GLU A 192 -8.13 9.52 -29.17
C GLU A 192 -8.87 8.64 -28.15
N ALA A 193 -8.86 9.02 -26.87
CA ALA A 193 -9.57 8.28 -25.82
C ALA A 193 -11.10 8.36 -25.96
N TYR A 194 -11.65 9.52 -26.34
CA TYR A 194 -13.08 9.60 -26.65
C TYR A 194 -13.44 8.65 -27.80
N ALA A 195 -12.61 8.61 -28.85
CA ALA A 195 -12.82 7.72 -29.99
C ALA A 195 -12.70 6.23 -29.61
N SER A 196 -11.71 5.86 -28.79
CA SER A 196 -11.52 4.47 -28.36
C SER A 196 -12.60 3.99 -27.39
N ALA A 197 -13.16 4.89 -26.58
CA ALA A 197 -14.31 4.62 -25.73
C ALA A 197 -15.64 4.56 -26.50
N GLY A 198 -15.68 5.03 -27.76
CA GLY A 198 -16.93 5.18 -28.52
C GLY A 198 -17.79 6.35 -28.03
N ALA A 199 -17.19 7.30 -27.30
CA ALA A 199 -17.84 8.52 -26.83
C ALA A 199 -17.82 9.61 -27.92
N ARG A 200 -18.81 10.51 -27.89
CA ARG A 200 -18.83 11.67 -28.77
C ARG A 200 -17.74 12.66 -28.35
N GLN A 201 -17.27 13.50 -29.27
CA GLN A 201 -16.36 14.59 -28.88
C GLN A 201 -17.11 15.61 -28.00
N PRO A 202 -16.49 16.07 -26.90
CA PRO A 202 -17.11 17.02 -25.99
C PRO A 202 -17.22 18.42 -26.61
N PHE A 203 -18.17 19.21 -26.09
CA PHE A 203 -18.23 20.64 -26.38
C PHE A 203 -17.06 21.37 -25.71
N THR A 204 -16.25 22.07 -26.50
CA THR A 204 -15.02 22.73 -26.04
C THR A 204 -15.26 24.01 -25.21
N ILE A 205 -16.51 24.49 -25.15
CA ILE A 205 -16.90 25.76 -24.49
C ILE A 205 -17.25 25.55 -23.00
N GLN A 206 -17.20 24.31 -22.50
CA GLN A 206 -17.48 24.03 -21.10
C GLN A 206 -16.34 24.52 -20.19
N PRO A 207 -16.65 24.98 -18.95
CA PRO A 207 -15.65 25.47 -18.01
C PRO A 207 -14.66 24.36 -17.63
N PHE A 208 -13.40 24.73 -17.37
CA PHE A 208 -12.31 23.82 -16.98
C PHE A 208 -12.03 22.66 -17.95
N ARG A 209 -12.43 22.76 -19.22
CA ARG A 209 -12.28 21.68 -20.20
C ARG A 209 -10.84 21.24 -20.41
N GLU A 210 -9.91 22.19 -20.56
CA GLU A 210 -8.48 21.88 -20.73
C GLU A 210 -7.87 21.18 -19.51
N GLU A 211 -8.35 21.50 -18.31
CA GLU A 211 -7.95 20.80 -17.09
C GLU A 211 -8.48 19.36 -17.10
N MET A 212 -9.73 19.16 -17.51
CA MET A 212 -10.33 17.84 -17.59
C MET A 212 -9.65 16.94 -18.62
N ASP A 213 -9.27 17.49 -19.78
CA ASP A 213 -8.50 16.75 -20.79
C ASP A 213 -7.11 16.35 -20.27
N ARG A 214 -6.47 17.19 -19.43
CA ARG A 214 -5.23 16.84 -18.73
C ARG A 214 -5.44 15.71 -17.73
N VAL A 215 -6.48 15.79 -16.90
CA VAL A 215 -6.82 14.73 -15.92
C VAL A 215 -7.06 13.41 -16.62
N MET A 216 -7.81 13.44 -17.71
CA MET A 216 -8.07 12.27 -18.53
C MET A 216 -6.75 11.66 -19.02
N ALA A 217 -5.88 12.47 -19.63
CA ALA A 217 -4.60 12.03 -20.16
C ALA A 217 -3.59 11.54 -19.10
N THR A 218 -3.73 11.99 -17.84
CA THR A 218 -2.83 11.62 -16.75
C THR A 218 -3.33 10.41 -15.95
N TYR A 219 -4.64 10.29 -15.70
CA TYR A 219 -5.21 9.33 -14.74
C TYR A 219 -6.18 8.31 -15.33
N ILE A 220 -6.85 8.61 -16.45
CA ILE A 220 -8.02 7.83 -16.90
C ILE A 220 -7.71 6.96 -18.13
N ILE A 221 -6.96 7.50 -19.09
CA ILE A 221 -6.69 6.79 -20.36
C ILE A 221 -5.84 5.54 -20.11
N ASP A 222 -6.10 4.48 -20.89
CA ASP A 222 -5.28 3.27 -20.88
C ASP A 222 -3.83 3.60 -21.25
N GLY A 223 -2.88 3.20 -20.39
CA GLY A 223 -1.46 3.54 -20.54
C GLY A 223 -1.10 4.98 -20.13
N ALA A 224 -2.00 5.67 -19.43
CA ALA A 224 -1.68 6.98 -18.86
C ALA A 224 -0.52 6.88 -17.84
N PRO A 225 0.33 7.91 -17.73
CA PRO A 225 1.53 7.87 -16.88
C PRO A 225 1.23 7.67 -15.40
N ARG A 226 0.00 7.98 -14.96
CA ARG A 226 -0.50 7.78 -13.60
C ARG A 226 -1.90 7.17 -13.65
N GLN A 227 -2.09 6.20 -14.55
CA GLN A 227 -3.38 5.50 -14.70
C GLN A 227 -3.86 4.94 -13.35
N LEU A 228 -5.10 5.27 -12.98
CA LEU A 228 -5.71 4.78 -11.75
C LEU A 228 -5.93 3.27 -11.83
N ASN A 229 -5.67 2.57 -10.73
CA ASN A 229 -5.89 1.13 -10.60
C ASN A 229 -7.38 0.80 -10.46
N LEU A 230 -8.13 0.91 -11.55
CA LEU A 230 -9.58 0.75 -11.62
C LEU A 230 -9.95 -0.23 -12.72
N ALA A 231 -11.18 -0.76 -12.68
CA ALA A 231 -11.64 -1.66 -13.72
C ALA A 231 -11.78 -0.91 -15.07
N SER A 232 -11.48 -1.59 -16.18
CA SER A 232 -11.52 -0.99 -17.51
C SER A 232 -12.89 -0.37 -17.87
N TRP A 233 -13.98 -0.92 -17.33
CA TRP A 233 -15.32 -0.36 -17.52
C TRP A 233 -15.54 0.94 -16.73
N GLU A 234 -14.91 1.11 -15.56
CA GLU A 234 -14.99 2.33 -14.75
C GLU A 234 -14.29 3.49 -15.47
N LEU A 235 -13.11 3.21 -16.05
CA LEU A 235 -12.38 4.18 -16.87
C LEU A 235 -13.18 4.60 -18.10
N LYS A 236 -13.79 3.64 -18.81
CA LYS A 236 -14.66 3.94 -19.98
C LYS A 236 -15.90 4.73 -19.58
N ALA A 237 -16.56 4.38 -18.48
CA ALA A 237 -17.72 5.11 -17.99
C ALA A 237 -17.36 6.57 -17.64
N ALA A 238 -16.19 6.79 -17.04
CA ALA A 238 -15.68 8.13 -16.78
C ALA A 238 -15.41 8.92 -18.08
N VAL A 239 -14.79 8.30 -19.09
CA VAL A 239 -14.58 8.96 -20.40
C VAL A 239 -15.92 9.35 -21.04
N HIS A 240 -16.94 8.49 -20.97
CA HIS A 240 -18.28 8.83 -21.43
C HIS A 240 -18.87 10.01 -20.64
N ALA A 241 -18.81 10.01 -19.31
CA ALA A 241 -19.32 11.10 -18.49
C ALA A 241 -18.62 12.44 -18.80
N LEU A 242 -17.28 12.40 -18.95
CA LEU A 242 -16.47 13.56 -19.29
C LEU A 242 -16.71 14.10 -20.71
N SER A 243 -17.18 13.25 -21.63
CA SER A 243 -17.61 13.70 -22.96
C SER A 243 -18.86 14.58 -22.93
N HIS A 244 -19.69 14.43 -21.89
CA HIS A 244 -20.96 15.16 -21.75
C HIS A 244 -20.82 16.43 -20.92
N THR A 245 -20.06 16.39 -19.82
CA THR A 245 -19.98 17.51 -18.87
C THR A 245 -18.60 17.59 -18.21
N THR A 246 -18.18 18.79 -17.80
CA THR A 246 -17.07 18.98 -16.85
C THR A 246 -17.52 18.95 -15.40
N HIS A 247 -18.82 18.90 -15.11
CA HIS A 247 -19.32 18.98 -13.73
C HIS A 247 -18.68 17.89 -12.83
N PRO A 248 -18.25 18.19 -11.59
CA PRO A 248 -17.53 17.23 -10.72
C PRO A 248 -18.27 15.91 -10.47
N THR A 249 -19.59 15.90 -10.62
CA THR A 249 -20.41 14.68 -10.50
C THR A 249 -20.11 13.63 -11.56
N ALA A 250 -19.51 13.99 -12.70
CA ALA A 250 -19.11 13.05 -13.75
C ALA A 250 -18.04 12.07 -13.28
N LEU A 251 -17.20 12.47 -12.32
CA LEU A 251 -16.13 11.65 -11.75
C LEU A 251 -16.48 11.10 -10.36
N ARG A 252 -17.73 11.23 -9.92
CA ARG A 252 -18.14 10.88 -8.55
C ARG A 252 -17.91 9.41 -8.21
N SER A 253 -18.26 8.51 -9.12
CA SER A 253 -18.08 7.06 -8.93
C SER A 253 -16.61 6.68 -8.92
N LEU A 254 -15.83 7.24 -9.87
CA LEU A 254 -14.37 7.12 -9.90
C LEU A 254 -13.74 7.56 -8.57
N PHE A 255 -14.12 8.74 -8.09
CA PHE A 255 -13.67 9.29 -6.81
C PHE A 255 -14.08 8.41 -5.63
N SER A 256 -15.30 7.87 -5.63
CA SER A 256 -15.76 6.96 -4.57
C SER A 256 -14.93 5.69 -4.51
N THR A 257 -14.53 5.12 -5.65
CA THR A 257 -13.65 3.93 -5.68
C THR A 257 -12.25 4.27 -5.19
N VAL A 258 -11.68 5.40 -5.63
CA VAL A 258 -10.35 5.87 -5.18
C VAL A 258 -10.34 6.19 -3.68
N ASP A 259 -11.34 6.92 -3.18
CA ASP A 259 -11.50 7.24 -1.75
C ASP A 259 -11.64 5.97 -0.91
N ALA A 260 -12.42 4.99 -1.38
CA ALA A 260 -12.54 3.69 -0.72
C ALA A 260 -11.21 2.92 -0.70
N SER A 261 -10.44 2.93 -1.79
CA SER A 261 -9.10 2.32 -1.85
C SER A 261 -8.15 2.97 -0.84
N LEU A 262 -8.07 4.30 -0.84
CA LEU A 262 -7.24 5.05 0.10
C LEU A 262 -7.62 4.77 1.57
N ARG A 263 -8.91 4.79 1.90
CA ARG A 263 -9.38 4.63 3.29
C ARG A 263 -9.37 3.20 3.79
N ARG A 264 -9.65 2.22 2.93
CA ARG A 264 -9.85 0.82 3.35
C ARG A 264 -8.62 -0.05 3.14
N GLN A 265 -7.72 0.34 2.24
CA GLN A 265 -6.51 -0.43 1.92
C GLN A 265 -5.25 0.35 2.29
N ALA A 266 -5.00 1.47 1.60
CA ALA A 266 -3.73 2.16 1.70
C ALA A 266 -3.48 2.75 3.10
N HIS A 267 -4.51 3.37 3.70
CA HIS A 267 -4.40 3.97 5.03
C HIS A 267 -4.13 2.94 6.14
N PRO A 268 -4.87 1.82 6.25
CA PRO A 268 -4.53 0.78 7.20
C PRO A 268 -3.15 0.16 6.97
N ASN A 269 -2.75 -0.02 5.70
CA ASN A 269 -1.43 -0.52 5.34
C ASN A 269 -0.31 0.45 5.72
N PHE A 270 -0.51 1.76 5.52
CA PHE A 270 0.39 2.82 5.93
C PHE A 270 0.55 2.86 7.45
N VAL A 271 -0.55 2.92 8.22
CA VAL A 271 -0.50 2.90 9.69
C VAL A 271 0.18 1.63 10.18
N ARG A 272 -0.18 0.47 9.62
CA ARG A 272 0.49 -0.81 9.91
C ARG A 272 1.98 -0.68 9.68
N TRP A 273 2.43 -0.21 8.52
CA TRP A 273 3.84 -0.08 8.15
C TRP A 273 4.61 0.90 9.06
N SER A 274 4.00 2.04 9.39
CA SER A 274 4.61 3.08 10.23
C SER A 274 4.85 2.66 11.68
N ILE A 275 4.12 1.66 12.18
CA ILE A 275 4.36 1.07 13.52
C ILE A 275 5.76 0.43 13.61
N CYS A 276 6.30 -0.09 12.52
CA CYS A 276 7.65 -0.68 12.50
C CYS A 276 8.71 0.42 12.68
N ASN A 277 9.45 0.36 13.79
CA ASN A 277 10.51 1.33 14.08
C ASN A 277 11.84 1.01 13.38
N GLY A 278 12.10 -0.26 13.05
CA GLY A 278 13.34 -0.71 12.42
C GLY A 278 13.18 -0.96 10.93
N ASN A 279 14.28 -0.78 10.19
CA ASN A 279 14.36 -1.28 8.81
C ASN A 279 14.48 -2.82 8.79
N PRO A 280 14.30 -3.48 7.64
CA PRO A 280 14.35 -4.95 7.55
C PRO A 280 15.65 -5.56 8.10
N ALA A 281 16.80 -4.91 7.87
CA ALA A 281 18.09 -5.37 8.36
C ALA A 281 18.16 -5.38 9.90
N ARG A 282 17.75 -4.30 10.58
CA ARG A 282 17.75 -4.22 12.05
C ARG A 282 16.71 -5.13 12.68
N VAL A 283 15.54 -5.29 12.06
CA VAL A 283 14.52 -6.25 12.52
C VAL A 283 15.04 -7.69 12.40
N PHE A 284 15.69 -8.04 11.29
CA PHE A 284 16.34 -9.34 11.13
C PHE A 284 17.42 -9.58 12.20
N PHE A 285 18.29 -8.60 12.42
CA PHE A 285 19.29 -8.64 13.48
C PHE A 285 18.65 -8.86 14.87
N ALA A 286 17.58 -8.13 15.20
CA ALA A 286 16.87 -8.29 16.46
C ALA A 286 16.24 -9.69 16.61
N ARG A 287 15.70 -10.27 15.53
CA ARG A 287 15.20 -11.66 15.53
C ARG A 287 16.32 -12.65 15.80
N ALA A 288 17.46 -12.51 15.10
CA ALA A 288 18.62 -13.37 15.31
C ALA A 288 19.13 -13.28 16.76
N LEU A 289 19.28 -12.07 17.29
CA LEU A 289 19.67 -11.85 18.69
C LEU A 289 18.69 -12.50 19.67
N GLY A 290 17.39 -12.34 19.45
CA GLY A 290 16.36 -12.98 20.27
C GLY A 290 16.48 -14.51 20.28
N ILE A 291 16.65 -15.13 19.11
CA ILE A 291 16.84 -16.59 18.99
C ILE A 291 18.13 -17.03 19.69
N THR A 292 19.24 -16.33 19.48
CA THR A 292 20.52 -16.67 20.12
C THR A 292 20.44 -16.58 21.65
N LEU A 293 19.76 -15.55 22.19
CA LEU A 293 19.54 -15.44 23.64
C LEU A 293 18.68 -16.57 24.19
N ILE A 294 17.64 -17.00 23.47
CA ILE A 294 16.80 -18.14 23.86
C ILE A 294 17.62 -19.43 23.87
N LEU A 295 18.36 -19.71 22.80
CA LEU A 295 19.22 -20.90 22.71
C LEU A 295 20.31 -20.90 23.78
N GLY A 296 20.94 -19.74 24.03
CA GLY A 296 21.91 -19.56 25.10
C GLY A 296 21.31 -19.77 26.49
N GLY A 297 20.09 -19.28 26.73
CA GLY A 297 19.35 -19.53 27.97
C GLY A 297 19.01 -21.00 28.19
N ILE A 298 18.54 -21.70 27.14
CA ILE A 298 18.28 -23.14 27.18
C ILE A 298 19.57 -23.91 27.47
N LEU A 299 20.67 -23.58 26.77
CA LEU A 299 21.97 -24.21 26.99
C LEU A 299 22.48 -23.97 28.42
N MET A 300 22.36 -22.74 28.93
CA MET A 300 22.69 -22.41 30.32
C MET A 300 21.86 -23.26 31.29
N GLY A 301 20.55 -23.41 31.05
CA GLY A 301 19.68 -24.26 31.86
C GLY A 301 20.08 -25.73 31.83
N ILE A 302 20.46 -26.26 30.68
CA ILE A 302 20.98 -27.64 30.54
C ILE A 302 22.28 -27.80 31.34
N ILE A 303 23.24 -26.89 31.19
CA ILE A 303 24.53 -26.96 31.91
C ILE A 303 24.31 -26.88 33.43
N MET A 304 23.43 -25.98 33.90
CA MET A 304 23.13 -25.82 35.33
C MET A 304 22.28 -26.95 35.93
N THR A 305 21.52 -27.68 35.12
CA THR A 305 20.76 -28.86 35.58
C THR A 305 21.64 -30.10 35.68
N LEU A 306 22.59 -30.25 34.76
CA LEU A 306 23.54 -31.36 34.77
C LEU A 306 24.66 -31.19 35.81
N SER A 307 24.98 -29.96 36.21
CA SER A 307 26.00 -29.67 37.23
C SER A 307 25.55 -29.93 38.66
N ARG A 308 26.49 -29.80 39.61
CA ARG A 308 26.25 -29.85 41.07
C ARG A 308 25.62 -28.57 41.65
N VAL A 309 25.32 -27.58 40.81
CA VAL A 309 24.78 -26.29 41.25
C VAL A 309 23.40 -26.46 41.89
N GLY A 310 23.18 -25.77 43.00
CA GLY A 310 21.91 -25.78 43.73
C GLY A 310 20.74 -25.27 42.87
N ARG A 311 19.52 -25.79 43.13
CA ARG A 311 18.32 -25.50 42.33
C ARG A 311 18.02 -24.01 42.18
N GLY A 312 18.28 -23.20 43.21
CA GLY A 312 18.01 -21.75 43.20
C GLY A 312 18.77 -20.98 42.11
N TYR A 313 20.02 -21.35 41.82
CA TYR A 313 20.82 -20.67 40.79
C TYR A 313 20.26 -20.90 39.37
N ARG A 314 19.49 -21.97 39.15
CA ARG A 314 18.85 -22.23 37.86
C ARG A 314 17.80 -21.19 37.50
N ALA A 315 17.30 -20.42 38.48
CA ALA A 315 16.44 -19.27 38.23
C ALA A 315 17.13 -18.18 37.40
N LEU A 316 18.47 -18.12 37.36
CA LEU A 316 19.22 -17.17 36.54
C LEU A 316 18.99 -17.38 35.02
N VAL A 317 18.52 -18.57 34.62
CA VAL A 317 18.11 -18.87 33.24
C VAL A 317 16.95 -17.97 32.78
N ALA A 318 16.15 -17.41 33.72
CA ALA A 318 15.09 -16.47 33.40
C ALA A 318 15.63 -15.23 32.66
N LEU A 319 16.83 -14.76 32.98
CA LEU A 319 17.38 -13.53 32.39
C LEU A 319 17.52 -13.65 30.86
N PRO A 320 18.32 -14.60 30.30
CA PRO A 320 18.44 -14.75 28.85
C PRO A 320 17.11 -15.17 28.19
N LEU A 321 16.27 -15.98 28.85
CA LEU A 321 14.98 -16.40 28.29
C LEU A 321 13.98 -15.24 28.16
N VAL A 322 13.77 -14.46 29.22
CA VAL A 322 12.83 -13.33 29.21
C VAL A 322 13.32 -12.25 28.24
N LEU A 323 14.61 -11.95 28.23
CA LEU A 323 15.20 -10.99 27.27
C LEU A 323 15.11 -11.49 25.83
N GLY A 324 15.43 -12.76 25.58
CA GLY A 324 15.37 -13.36 24.25
C GLY A 324 13.95 -13.43 23.70
N ILE A 325 12.99 -13.90 24.49
CA ILE A 325 11.58 -14.03 24.09
C ILE A 325 10.96 -12.65 23.85
N SER A 326 11.18 -11.68 24.74
CA SER A 326 10.63 -10.32 24.55
C SER A 326 11.19 -9.67 23.28
N THR A 327 12.49 -9.79 23.06
CA THR A 327 13.16 -9.29 21.85
C THR A 327 12.59 -9.96 20.60
N LEU A 328 12.40 -11.28 20.62
CA LEU A 328 11.87 -12.03 19.48
C LEU A 328 10.40 -11.67 19.19
N VAL A 329 9.55 -11.58 20.20
CA VAL A 329 8.13 -11.20 20.05
C VAL A 329 8.01 -9.77 19.51
N ALA A 330 8.77 -8.82 20.05
CA ALA A 330 8.81 -7.44 19.56
C ALA A 330 9.32 -7.39 18.10
N ALA A 331 10.38 -8.11 17.77
CA ALA A 331 10.96 -8.14 16.43
C ALA A 331 10.06 -8.87 15.40
N TYR A 332 9.25 -9.83 15.82
CA TYR A 332 8.23 -10.43 14.95
C TYR A 332 7.18 -9.40 14.52
N LYS A 333 6.83 -8.47 15.43
CA LYS A 333 5.95 -7.35 15.14
C LYS A 333 6.64 -6.17 14.43
N GLY A 334 7.93 -6.29 14.09
CA GLY A 334 8.69 -5.29 13.35
C GLY A 334 9.30 -4.19 14.23
N MET A 335 9.45 -4.45 15.53
CA MET A 335 10.00 -3.49 16.48
C MET A 335 11.35 -3.95 17.04
N CYS A 336 12.32 -3.04 17.08
CA CYS A 336 13.54 -3.16 17.86
C CYS A 336 13.32 -2.53 19.24
N VAL A 337 13.61 -3.29 20.31
CA VAL A 337 13.44 -2.85 21.70
C VAL A 337 14.34 -1.65 22.03
N VAL A 338 15.56 -1.60 21.49
CA VAL A 338 16.49 -0.47 21.72
C VAL A 338 15.94 0.83 21.14
N LEU A 339 15.46 0.79 19.89
CA LEU A 339 14.85 1.95 19.25
C LEU A 339 13.58 2.39 19.97
N HIS A 340 12.79 1.42 20.42
CA HIS A 340 11.57 1.69 21.18
C HIS A 340 11.87 2.45 22.48
N GLY A 341 12.89 2.03 23.24
CA GLY A 341 13.28 2.69 24.48
C GLY A 341 13.72 4.16 24.30
N MET A 342 14.17 4.52 23.09
CA MET A 342 14.51 5.89 22.72
C MET A 342 13.37 6.61 21.99
N HIS A 343 12.21 5.97 21.80
CA HIS A 343 11.12 6.43 20.91
C HIS A 343 11.62 6.86 19.51
N HIS A 344 12.64 6.17 19.01
CA HIS A 344 13.26 6.42 17.73
C HIS A 344 12.73 5.45 16.67
N ARG A 345 12.79 5.88 15.41
CA ARG A 345 12.69 5.01 14.23
C ARG A 345 13.93 5.17 13.37
N HIS A 346 14.20 4.19 12.51
CA HIS A 346 15.13 4.40 11.42
C HIS A 346 14.58 5.43 10.42
N VAL A 347 15.48 6.32 9.99
CA VAL A 347 15.27 7.21 8.86
C VAL A 347 15.08 6.36 7.60
N ARG A 348 14.10 6.72 6.77
CA ARG A 348 13.78 5.94 5.56
C ARG A 348 14.87 6.14 4.49
N PRO A 349 15.05 5.19 3.56
CA PRO A 349 16.07 5.28 2.51
C PRO A 349 16.06 6.62 1.75
N TRP A 350 14.89 7.09 1.35
CA TRP A 350 14.71 8.37 0.67
C TRP A 350 14.94 9.58 1.58
N GLU A 351 14.85 9.47 2.91
CA GLU A 351 15.13 10.54 3.89
C GLU A 351 16.62 10.60 4.30
N LEU A 352 17.38 9.51 4.09
CA LEU A 352 18.78 9.39 4.52
C LEU A 352 19.73 10.30 3.74
N PHE A 353 19.41 10.57 2.48
CA PHE A 353 20.31 11.24 1.53
C PHE A 353 19.83 12.62 1.07
N VAL A 354 18.81 13.21 1.72
CA VAL A 354 18.23 14.52 1.39
C VAL A 354 19.12 15.70 1.82
N GLN A 355 20.38 15.46 2.16
CA GLN A 355 21.34 16.49 2.53
C GLN A 355 22.38 16.62 1.40
N ASP A 356 22.00 17.35 0.35
CA ASP A 356 22.91 18.23 -0.43
C ASP A 356 22.16 19.09 -1.47
N ASP A 357 21.03 18.65 -2.03
CA ASP A 357 20.34 19.35 -3.14
C ASP A 357 18.87 19.67 -2.82
N GLY A 358 18.63 20.41 -1.74
CA GLY A 358 17.32 20.61 -1.10
C GLY A 358 16.15 21.10 -1.98
N GLU A 359 14.95 20.76 -1.50
CA GLU A 359 13.63 21.38 -1.81
C GLU A 359 12.82 20.93 -3.04
N ASP A 360 13.41 20.37 -4.10
CA ASP A 360 12.65 20.17 -5.36
C ASP A 360 11.87 18.84 -5.48
N LEU A 361 12.30 17.77 -4.81
CA LEU A 361 11.67 16.45 -4.95
C LEU A 361 10.33 16.35 -4.20
N ASP A 362 10.25 16.98 -3.02
CA ASP A 362 9.06 16.96 -2.16
C ASP A 362 7.89 17.76 -2.74
N ARG A 363 8.15 18.73 -3.63
CA ARG A 363 7.10 19.50 -4.32
C ARG A 363 6.48 18.75 -5.51
N ARG A 364 7.27 17.92 -6.20
CA ARG A 364 6.82 17.20 -7.40
C ARG A 364 5.89 16.03 -7.08
N SER A 365 6.03 15.42 -5.90
CA SER A 365 5.18 14.29 -5.48
C SER A 365 3.71 14.68 -5.30
N PHE A 366 3.43 15.95 -4.99
CA PHE A 366 2.08 16.50 -4.88
C PHE A 366 1.57 17.18 -6.16
N ASP A 367 2.40 17.30 -7.20
CA ASP A 367 1.96 17.83 -8.47
C ASP A 367 0.91 16.91 -9.08
N SER A 368 -0.27 17.44 -9.38
CA SER A 368 -1.38 16.67 -9.96
C SER A 368 -1.14 16.29 -11.42
N PHE A 369 -0.25 16.99 -12.14
CA PHE A 369 0.00 16.78 -13.57
C PHE A 369 1.47 16.50 -13.90
N GLY A 370 2.24 16.05 -12.90
CA GLY A 370 3.66 15.72 -13.05
C GLY A 370 3.93 14.47 -13.88
N SER A 371 5.22 14.14 -14.03
CA SER A 371 5.68 12.89 -14.68
C SER A 371 5.19 11.63 -13.95
N ALA A 372 5.36 10.47 -14.59
CA ALA A 372 5.08 9.17 -13.98
C ALA A 372 5.71 9.07 -12.58
N ASN A 373 5.07 8.33 -11.66
CA ASN A 373 5.47 8.18 -10.26
C ASN A 373 6.72 7.29 -10.07
N SER A 374 7.64 7.26 -11.04
CA SER A 374 8.86 6.46 -10.99
C SER A 374 9.89 7.05 -10.02
N TYR A 375 10.47 6.19 -9.18
CA TYR A 375 11.58 6.54 -8.31
C TYR A 375 12.86 5.72 -8.55
N GLU A 376 12.84 4.76 -9.48
CA GLU A 376 13.92 3.79 -9.67
C GLU A 376 15.24 4.48 -10.03
N ASP A 377 15.17 5.57 -10.80
CA ASP A 377 16.32 6.38 -11.20
C ASP A 377 16.81 7.34 -10.09
N GLN A 378 16.15 7.38 -8.92
CA GLN A 378 16.53 8.31 -7.87
C GLN A 378 17.90 7.93 -7.29
N PRO A 379 18.82 8.90 -7.10
CA PRO A 379 20.19 8.62 -6.66
C PRO A 379 20.29 7.87 -5.34
N TRP A 380 19.30 8.03 -4.44
CA TRP A 380 19.29 7.33 -3.16
C TRP A 380 19.09 5.82 -3.30
N VAL A 381 18.41 5.34 -4.36
CA VAL A 381 18.15 3.91 -4.59
C VAL A 381 19.47 3.17 -4.74
N VAL A 382 20.28 3.60 -5.70
CA VAL A 382 21.61 3.04 -5.97
C VAL A 382 22.53 3.17 -4.75
N LYS A 383 22.50 4.32 -4.04
CA LYS A 383 23.29 4.54 -2.82
C LYS A 383 22.88 3.59 -1.69
N TYR A 384 21.59 3.32 -1.53
CA TYR A 384 21.06 2.47 -0.47
C TYR A 384 21.25 0.98 -0.78
N GLU A 385 21.11 0.56 -2.03
CA GLU A 385 21.35 -0.82 -2.46
C GLU A 385 22.81 -1.24 -2.21
N LYS A 386 23.77 -0.40 -2.63
CA LYS A 386 25.22 -0.65 -2.45
C LYS A 386 25.68 -0.65 -0.99
N ARG A 387 24.83 -0.24 -0.04
CA ARG A 387 25.21 -0.11 1.36
C ARG A 387 25.22 -1.46 2.08
N ASN A 388 26.32 -1.75 2.78
CA ASN A 388 26.52 -2.98 3.54
C ASN A 388 25.43 -3.20 4.60
N VAL A 389 25.04 -4.47 4.82
CA VAL A 389 23.97 -4.85 5.76
C VAL A 389 24.24 -4.38 7.20
N VAL A 390 25.49 -4.49 7.69
CA VAL A 390 25.87 -4.00 9.02
C VAL A 390 25.61 -2.50 9.14
N ARG A 391 25.94 -1.73 8.10
CA ARG A 391 25.71 -0.28 8.07
C ARG A 391 24.21 0.08 7.97
N LYS A 392 23.38 -0.82 7.42
CA LYS A 392 21.91 -0.71 7.43
C LYS A 392 21.34 -1.02 8.82
N VAL A 393 21.94 -1.95 9.59
CA VAL A 393 21.52 -2.24 10.97
C VAL A 393 21.67 -1.01 11.87
N PHE A 394 22.75 -0.24 11.68
CA PHE A 394 23.04 0.98 12.43
C PHE A 394 22.79 2.25 11.61
N ASP A 395 21.69 2.26 10.84
CA ASP A 395 21.28 3.44 10.09
C ASP A 395 20.91 4.61 11.01
N ARG A 396 20.91 5.83 10.44
CA ARG A 396 20.49 7.03 11.15
C ARG A 396 19.08 6.84 11.69
N GLU A 397 18.87 7.28 12.91
CA GLU A 397 17.60 7.21 13.63
C GLU A 397 17.08 8.61 13.92
N VAL A 398 15.75 8.73 14.03
CA VAL A 398 15.04 9.98 14.27
C VAL A 398 13.91 9.74 15.27
N TRP A 399 13.67 10.74 16.12
CA TRP A 399 12.60 10.72 17.10
C TRP A 399 11.22 10.66 16.45
N ILE A 400 10.33 9.83 17.00
CA ILE A 400 8.94 9.74 16.60
C ILE A 400 8.15 10.86 17.28
N GLN A 401 7.76 11.88 16.51
CA GLN A 401 7.03 13.02 17.05
C GLN A 401 5.58 12.65 17.40
N GLU A 402 4.94 11.85 16.55
CA GLU A 402 3.54 11.44 16.69
C GLU A 402 3.26 10.68 18.01
N PRO A 403 2.49 11.24 18.95
CA PRO A 403 2.22 10.60 20.24
C PRO A 403 1.36 9.34 20.10
N ALA A 404 0.40 9.29 19.17
CA ALA A 404 -0.45 8.11 19.01
C ALA A 404 0.35 6.88 18.53
N LEU A 405 1.34 7.11 17.66
CA LEU A 405 2.23 6.05 17.19
C LEU A 405 3.11 5.50 18.32
N ARG A 406 3.60 6.38 19.20
CA ARG A 406 4.37 5.97 20.40
C ARG A 406 3.51 5.11 21.34
N GLN A 407 2.27 5.51 21.62
CA GLN A 407 1.37 4.70 22.47
C GLN A 407 1.09 3.31 21.91
N ILE A 408 0.95 3.19 20.57
CA ILE A 408 0.82 1.89 19.92
C ILE A 408 2.08 1.06 20.16
N GLN A 409 3.28 1.63 19.97
CA GLN A 409 4.54 0.94 20.20
C GLN A 409 4.71 0.53 21.67
N ASP A 410 4.36 1.41 22.62
CA ASP A 410 4.39 1.13 24.06
C ASP A 410 3.49 -0.07 24.41
N THR A 411 2.28 -0.09 23.84
CA THR A 411 1.34 -1.20 24.04
C THR A 411 1.90 -2.51 23.50
N ILE A 412 2.48 -2.49 22.30
CA ILE A 412 3.09 -3.69 21.71
C ILE A 412 4.29 -4.16 22.53
N PHE A 413 5.10 -3.24 23.06
CA PHE A 413 6.24 -3.56 23.91
C PHE A 413 5.80 -4.21 25.21
N ILE A 414 4.79 -3.65 25.90
CA ILE A 414 4.22 -4.24 27.11
C ILE A 414 3.67 -5.63 26.83
N GLN A 415 2.95 -5.83 25.72
CA GLN A 415 2.51 -7.17 25.30
C GLN A 415 3.68 -8.15 25.13
N ALA A 416 4.80 -7.70 24.56
CA ALA A 416 5.99 -8.54 24.37
C ALA A 416 6.65 -8.91 25.71
N ILE A 417 6.71 -7.99 26.68
CA ILE A 417 7.19 -8.26 28.04
C ILE A 417 6.26 -9.22 28.77
N LEU A 418 4.94 -9.02 28.71
CA LEU A 418 3.98 -9.92 29.36
C LEU A 418 4.07 -11.35 28.79
N ALA A 419 4.18 -11.47 27.46
CA ALA A 419 4.38 -12.76 26.80
C ALA A 419 5.71 -13.42 27.22
N SER A 420 6.79 -12.65 27.35
CA SER A 420 8.09 -13.19 27.75
C SER A 420 8.15 -13.59 29.21
N LEU A 421 7.51 -12.85 30.12
CA LEU A 421 7.41 -13.22 31.52
C LEU A 421 6.62 -14.52 31.71
N LEU A 422 5.51 -14.69 30.96
CA LEU A 422 4.72 -15.91 31.00
C LEU A 422 5.52 -17.11 30.46
N VAL A 423 6.00 -17.03 29.22
CA VAL A 423 6.68 -18.16 28.57
C VAL A 423 8.04 -18.43 29.21
N GLY A 424 8.84 -17.37 29.43
CA GLY A 424 10.15 -17.48 30.06
C GLY A 424 10.05 -17.90 31.53
N GLY A 425 9.01 -17.49 32.25
CA GLY A 425 8.74 -17.94 33.61
C GLY A 425 8.42 -19.44 33.68
N VAL A 426 7.54 -19.93 32.79
CA VAL A 426 7.22 -21.36 32.69
C VAL A 426 8.46 -22.19 32.35
N LEU A 427 9.24 -21.78 31.36
CA LEU A 427 10.48 -22.48 30.98
C LEU A 427 11.50 -22.49 32.12
N THR A 428 11.64 -21.38 32.84
CA THR A 428 12.52 -21.30 34.01
C THR A 428 12.06 -22.24 35.12
N ALA A 429 10.76 -22.28 35.40
CA ALA A 429 10.18 -23.16 36.42
C ALA A 429 10.46 -24.63 36.12
N ILE A 430 10.42 -25.03 34.84
CA ILE A 430 10.80 -26.38 34.40
C ILE A 430 12.27 -26.66 34.79
N PHE A 431 13.22 -25.79 34.46
CA PHE A 431 14.64 -25.99 34.81
C PHE A 431 14.89 -26.03 36.32
N VAL A 432 14.17 -25.22 37.11
CA VAL A 432 14.26 -25.23 38.57
C VAL A 432 13.72 -26.54 39.17
N ALA A 433 12.63 -27.08 38.60
CA ALA A 433 11.96 -28.29 39.08
C ALA A 433 12.72 -29.59 38.74
N LEU A 434 13.49 -29.63 37.65
CA LEU A 434 14.21 -30.83 37.23
C LEU A 434 15.18 -31.34 38.32
N PRO A 435 15.32 -32.66 38.53
CA PRO A 435 16.33 -33.21 39.42
C PRO A 435 17.74 -32.92 38.87
N GLY A 436 18.74 -32.80 39.75
CA GLY A 436 20.13 -32.55 39.33
C GLY A 436 20.80 -33.81 38.81
N GLY A 437 21.50 -33.69 37.68
CA GLY A 437 22.24 -34.80 37.06
C GLY A 437 23.55 -35.15 37.78
N LYS A 438 24.17 -34.19 38.48
CA LYS A 438 25.44 -34.35 39.23
C LYS A 438 26.62 -34.86 38.38
N LEU A 439 26.66 -34.53 37.10
CA LEU A 439 27.68 -35.01 36.15
C LEU A 439 29.04 -34.32 36.31
N PHE A 440 29.06 -33.04 36.68
CA PHE A 440 30.28 -32.27 36.92
C PHE A 440 30.08 -31.24 38.04
#